data_AF-A0A6N2LV51-F1
#
_entry.id   AF-A0A6N2LV51-F1
#
_cell.length_a   1.000
_cell.length_b   1.000
_cell.length_c   1.000
_cell.angle_alpha   90.00
_cell.angle_beta   90.00
_cell.angle_gamma   90.00
#
_symmetry.space_group_name_H-M   'P 1'
#
loop_
_entity.id
_entity.type
_entity.pdbx_description
1 polymer ?
#
loop_
_entity_poly.entity_id
_entity_poly.type
_entity_poly.pdbx_seq_one_letter_code
_entity_poly.pdbx_strand_id
1 'polypeptide(L)' 'MAIITHSGFLVHTLTPFGNDCHPSVKNEMGTRFANCELRSMVIVDRSMIGSDVSATNYPGKIPSGLDRLAEEKAPISI' A
#
# COMPACT_ATOMS: atom_id res chain seq x y z
N MET A 1 -0.49 2.84 -8.07
CA MET A 1 -1.13 4.15 -8.35
C MET A 1 -0.23 5.22 -7.76
N ALA A 2 -0.05 6.36 -8.43
CA ALA A 2 0.65 7.52 -7.90
C ALA A 2 -0.23 8.76 -8.13
N ILE A 3 -0.27 9.67 -7.15
CA ILE A 3 -1.09 10.88 -7.18
C ILE A 3 -0.15 12.08 -7.01
N ILE A 4 -0.19 13.03 -7.94
CA ILE A 4 0.61 14.25 -7.92
C ILE A 4 -0.36 15.42 -7.83
N THR A 5 -0.37 16.12 -6.70
CA THR A 5 -1.28 17.23 -6.42
C THR A 5 -0.71 18.11 -5.31
N HIS A 6 -1.42 19.17 -4.96
CA HIS A 6 -1.04 20.06 -3.86
C HIS A 6 -1.19 19.38 -2.49
N SER A 7 -0.30 19.70 -1.55
CA SER A 7 -0.30 19.11 -0.21
C SER A 7 -1.61 19.37 0.55
N GLY A 8 -2.23 20.53 0.37
CA GLY A 8 -3.53 20.83 0.97
C GLY A 8 -4.63 19.88 0.50
N PHE A 9 -4.62 19.53 -0.79
CA PHE A 9 -5.57 18.55 -1.34
C PHE A 9 -5.34 17.16 -0.72
N LEU A 10 -4.08 16.69 -0.68
CA LEU A 10 -3.74 15.40 -0.08
C LEU A 10 -4.18 15.32 1.39
N VAL A 11 -3.91 16.35 2.19
CA VAL A 11 -4.32 16.36 3.61
C VAL A 11 -5.84 16.25 3.75
N HIS A 12 -6.60 17.06 3.01
CA HIS A 12 -8.07 17.02 3.10
C HIS A 12 -8.64 15.69 2.62
N THR A 13 -8.09 15.11 1.56
CA THR A 13 -8.54 13.81 1.05
C THR A 13 -8.14 12.65 1.95
N LEU A 14 -6.96 12.66 2.56
CA LEU A 14 -6.43 11.54 3.34
C LEU A 14 -6.91 11.52 4.81
N THR A 15 -7.23 12.68 5.39
CA THR A 15 -7.66 12.79 6.79
C THR A 15 -8.85 11.86 7.15
N PRO A 16 -9.90 11.72 6.31
CA PRO A 16 -11.02 10.82 6.60
C PRO A 16 -10.66 9.33 6.59
N PHE A 17 -9.64 8.92 5.82
CA PHE A 17 -9.25 7.50 5.69
C PHE A 17 -8.60 6.93 6.97
N GLY A 18 -8.09 7.78 7.86
CA GLY A 18 -7.38 7.34 9.07
C GLY A 18 -8.28 6.98 10.26
N ASN A 19 -9.62 7.05 10.14
CA ASN A 19 -10.52 6.87 11.28
C ASN A 19 -10.43 5.47 11.93
N ASP A 20 -10.11 4.43 11.15
CA ASP A 20 -10.01 3.05 11.62
C ASP A 20 -8.56 2.59 11.88
N CYS A 21 -7.62 3.54 11.88
CA CYS A 21 -6.20 3.30 12.09
C CYS A 21 -5.77 3.69 13.51
N HIS A 22 -4.57 3.27 13.91
CA HIS A 22 -3.97 3.74 15.16
C HIS A 22 -3.85 5.28 15.15
N PRO A 23 -4.08 5.98 16.28
CA PRO A 23 -4.05 7.45 16.33
C PRO A 23 -2.78 8.07 15.73
N SER A 24 -1.63 7.42 15.89
CA SER A 24 -0.37 7.86 15.27
C SER A 24 -0.44 7.88 13.74
N VAL A 25 -1.02 6.85 13.12
CA VAL A 25 -1.18 6.75 11.66
C VAL A 25 -2.18 7.80 11.17
N LYS A 26 -3.31 7.94 11.87
CA LYS A 26 -4.31 8.98 11.55
C LYS A 26 -3.68 10.37 11.56
N ASN A 27 -2.86 10.65 12.56
CA ASN A 27 -2.18 11.93 12.67
C ASN A 27 -1.18 12.12 11.52
N GLU A 28 -0.39 11.10 11.18
CA GLU A 28 0.56 11.16 10.07
C GLU A 28 -0.15 11.45 8.73
N MET A 29 -1.27 10.77 8.44
CA MET A 29 -2.05 11.00 7.21
C MET A 29 -2.59 12.44 7.09
N GLY A 30 -2.88 13.09 8.21
CA GLY A 30 -3.37 14.47 8.26
C GLY A 30 -2.28 15.55 8.27
N THR A 31 -1.00 15.17 8.35
CA THR A 31 0.10 16.15 8.30
C THR A 31 0.35 16.63 6.87
N ARG A 32 0.71 17.92 6.73
CA ARG A 32 1.11 18.47 5.42
C ARG A 32 2.32 17.73 4.88
N PHE A 33 2.26 17.49 3.57
CA PHE A 33 3.38 17.05 2.77
C PHE A 33 4.29 18.25 2.46
N ALA A 34 5.59 18.07 2.65
CA ALA A 34 6.61 18.96 2.15
C ALA A 34 6.67 18.91 0.61
N ASN A 35 7.33 19.89 0.01
CA ASN A 35 7.51 19.90 -1.44
C ASN A 35 8.28 18.65 -1.89
N CYS A 36 7.78 18.00 -2.94
CA CYS A 36 8.32 16.75 -3.46
C CYS A 36 8.34 15.57 -2.46
N GLU A 37 7.60 15.65 -1.35
CA GLU A 37 7.48 14.53 -0.42
C GLU A 37 6.62 13.41 -1.02
N LEU A 38 7.11 12.17 -0.90
CA LEU A 38 6.40 10.97 -1.31
C LEU A 38 6.09 10.13 -0.06
N ARG A 39 4.81 9.78 0.13
CA ARG A 39 4.40 8.78 1.13
C ARG A 39 3.76 7.59 0.43
N SER A 40 4.26 6.40 0.74
CA SER A 40 3.64 5.15 0.32
C SER A 40 2.56 4.77 1.32
N MET A 41 1.37 4.44 0.83
CA MET A 41 0.23 4.05 1.67
C MET A 41 -0.48 2.85 1.08
N VAL A 42 -1.01 2.00 1.94
CA VAL A 42 -1.84 0.85 1.55
C VAL A 42 -3.26 1.09 2.07
N ILE A 43 -4.20 1.24 1.15
CA ILE A 43 -5.63 1.37 1.47
C ILE A 43 -6.25 -0.01 1.29
N VAL A 44 -6.88 -0.51 2.35
CA VAL A 44 -7.55 -1.80 2.36
C VAL A 44 -9.04 -1.56 2.49
N ASP A 45 -9.80 -2.05 1.52
CA ASP A 45 -11.25 -2.17 1.67
C ASP A 45 -11.56 -3.37 2.56
N ARG A 46 -11.90 -3.11 3.83
CA ARG A 46 -12.20 -4.15 4.81
C ARG A 46 -13.47 -4.94 4.46
N SER A 47 -14.36 -4.39 3.64
CA SER A 47 -15.57 -5.11 3.22
C SER A 47 -15.27 -6.26 2.26
N MET A 48 -14.11 -6.23 1.61
CA MET A 48 -13.65 -7.29 0.70
C MET A 48 -12.83 -8.38 1.41
N ILE A 49 -12.64 -8.30 2.72
CA ILE A 49 -11.91 -9.34 3.48
C ILE A 49 -12.69 -10.66 3.36
N GLY A 50 -12.08 -11.66 2.71
CA GLY A 50 -12.69 -12.97 2.44
C GLY A 50 -13.27 -13.14 1.03
N SER A 51 -13.19 -12.12 0.17
CA SER A 51 -13.49 -12.22 -1.26
C SER A 51 -12.21 -12.51 -2.05
N ASP A 52 -12.19 -13.58 -2.85
CA ASP A 52 -11.06 -13.94 -3.73
C ASP A 52 -10.91 -13.02 -4.97
N VAL A 53 -11.75 -11.98 -5.07
CA VAL A 53 -11.76 -11.07 -6.22
C VAL A 53 -10.68 -10.00 -6.05
N SER A 54 -9.65 -10.05 -6.89
CA SER A 54 -8.69 -8.94 -7.03
C SER A 54 -9.37 -7.73 -7.66
N ALA A 55 -9.46 -6.62 -6.92
CA ALA A 55 -10.20 -5.42 -7.33
C ALA A 55 -9.49 -4.58 -8.41
N THR A 56 -8.22 -4.86 -8.72
CA THR A 56 -7.46 -4.01 -9.66
C THR A 56 -7.49 -4.61 -11.05
N ASN A 57 -7.90 -3.84 -12.07
CA ASN A 57 -7.81 -4.25 -13.48
C ASN A 57 -6.37 -4.24 -14.03
N TYR A 58 -5.38 -3.88 -13.19
CA TYR A 58 -3.99 -3.79 -13.61
C TYR A 58 -3.52 -5.15 -14.13
N PRO A 59 -3.26 -5.30 -15.45
CA PRO A 59 -2.95 -6.59 -16.05
C PRO A 59 -1.57 -7.12 -15.65
N GLY A 60 -0.82 -6.37 -14.83
CA GLY A 60 0.19 -6.88 -13.91
C GLY A 60 1.08 -7.99 -14.46
N LYS A 61 1.76 -7.75 -15.58
CA LYS A 61 3.02 -8.47 -15.75
C LYS A 61 4.02 -7.83 -14.78
N ILE A 62 4.33 -8.54 -13.70
CA ILE A 62 5.61 -8.37 -13.02
C ILE A 62 6.65 -8.61 -14.12
N PRO A 63 7.50 -7.64 -14.53
CA PRO A 63 8.63 -7.99 -15.38
C PRO A 63 9.39 -9.05 -14.59
N SER A 64 9.68 -10.20 -15.22
CA SER A 64 10.35 -11.33 -14.59
C SER A 64 11.73 -10.90 -14.10
N GLY A 65 11.77 -10.25 -12.93
CA GLY A 65 12.96 -9.99 -12.16
C GLY A 65 13.49 -11.35 -11.77
N LEU A 66 14.67 -11.65 -12.28
CA LEU A 66 15.37 -12.89 -12.03
C LEU A 66 15.80 -12.94 -10.56
N ASP A 67 14.89 -13.33 -9.67
CA ASP A 67 15.24 -13.72 -8.31
C ASP A 67 15.81 -15.14 -8.34
N ARG A 68 16.98 -15.29 -8.98
CA ARG A 68 17.86 -16.45 -8.79
C ARG A 68 18.85 -16.10 -7.69
N LEU A 69 18.56 -16.48 -6.45
CA LEU A 69 19.60 -16.93 -5.53
C LEU A 69 19.09 -18.05 -4.61
N ALA A 70 19.82 -19.16 -4.70
CA ALA A 70 19.98 -20.28 -3.78
C ALA A 70 18.78 -21.21 -3.55
N GLU A 71 18.87 -22.39 -4.19
CA GLU A 71 18.44 -23.62 -3.53
C GLU A 71 19.08 -23.72 -2.14
N GLU A 72 18.27 -23.92 -1.11
CA GLU A 72 18.70 -24.68 0.06
C GLU A 72 17.55 -25.59 0.53
N LYS A 73 17.57 -26.79 -0.06
CA LYS A 73 17.23 -28.11 0.51
C LYS A 73 16.15 -28.15 1.61
N ALA A 74 15.03 -28.77 1.25
CA ALA A 74 14.02 -29.25 2.19
C ALA A 74 14.62 -30.12 3.31
N PRO A 75 14.18 -29.97 4.59
CA PRO A 75 14.50 -30.92 5.64
C PRO A 75 13.75 -32.24 5.40
N ILE A 76 14.42 -33.32 5.76
CA ILE A 76 14.09 -34.73 5.52
C ILE A 76 13.19 -35.23 6.67
N SER A 77 12.12 -35.98 6.39
CA SER A 77 11.54 -37.11 7.17
C SER A 77 10.16 -37.42 6.56
N ILE A 78 9.74 -38.67 6.33
CA ILE A 78 9.89 -39.93 7.09
C ILE A 78 10.21 -41.08 6.14
#